data_AF-D9WMA2-F1
#
_entry.id   AF-D9WMA2-F1
#
_cell.length_a   1.000
_cell.length_b   1.000
_cell.length_c   1.000
_cell.angle_alpha   90.00
_cell.angle_beta   90.00
_cell.angle_gamma   90.00
#
_symmetry.space_group_name_H-M   'P 1'
#
loop_
_entity.id
_entity.type
_entity.pdbx_description
1 polymer ?
#
loop_
_entity_poly.entity_id
_entity_poly.type
_entity_poly.pdbx_seq_one_letter_code
_entity_poly.pdbx_strand_id
1 'polypeptide(L)'
;MPLPTAVIADGRTALVCTESADGRHTSVIEDQVVVGSLYGMFRSIWSGATPAPRPLDFGNRARTEMVRRVLARLRDGVTDEAAARDLAISVRTYRRYVTGILELLDANSRFQAGARASELGILGDR
;
A
#
# COMPACT_ATOMS: atom_id res chain seq x y z
N MET A 1 10.49 -17.65 -15.04
CA MET A 1 11.18 -16.56 -15.74
C MET A 1 10.71 -15.24 -15.17
N PRO A 2 11.59 -14.24 -14.97
CA PRO A 2 11.15 -12.90 -14.58
C PRO A 2 10.19 -12.36 -15.64
N LEU A 3 9.08 -11.77 -15.22
CA LEU A 3 8.18 -11.09 -16.13
C LEU A 3 8.92 -9.86 -16.71
N PRO A 4 8.82 -9.61 -18.03
CA PRO A 4 9.40 -8.40 -18.60
C PRO A 4 8.76 -7.17 -17.95
N THR A 5 9.57 -6.15 -17.65
CA THR A 5 9.04 -4.87 -17.19
C THR A 5 8.56 -4.12 -18.42
N ALA A 6 7.28 -3.79 -18.49
CA ALA A 6 6.70 -3.08 -19.63
C ALA A 6 5.94 -1.84 -19.17
N VAL A 7 6.01 -0.78 -19.96
CA VAL A 7 5.18 0.42 -19.84
C VAL A 7 4.37 0.55 -21.12
N ILE A 8 3.05 0.70 -21.00
CA ILE A 8 2.16 0.94 -22.13
C ILE A 8 1.63 2.36 -22.02
N ALA A 9 1.84 3.17 -23.05
CA ALA A 9 1.36 4.55 -23.14
C ALA A 9 0.19 4.62 -24.13
N ASP A 10 -0.94 5.17 -23.66
CA ASP A 10 -2.16 5.44 -24.43
C ASP A 10 -2.74 4.24 -25.21
N GLY A 11 -2.31 3.02 -24.87
CA GLY A 11 -2.66 1.80 -25.60
C GLY A 11 -2.08 1.70 -27.01
N ARG A 12 -1.13 2.56 -27.38
CA ARG A 12 -0.58 2.66 -28.75
C ARG A 12 0.91 2.35 -28.85
N THR A 13 1.64 2.58 -27.76
CA THR A 13 3.09 2.38 -27.70
C THR A 13 3.43 1.61 -26.43
N ALA A 14 4.30 0.62 -26.54
CA ALA A 14 4.83 -0.10 -25.39
C ALA A 14 6.36 -0.02 -25.36
N LEU A 15 6.92 0.22 -24.17
CA LEU A 15 8.34 0.11 -23.91
C LEU A 15 8.55 -1.17 -23.09
N VAL A 16 9.27 -2.14 -23.66
CA VAL A 16 9.54 -3.44 -23.03
C VAL A 16 11.00 -3.51 -22.65
N CYS A 17 11.25 -3.76 -21.37
CA CYS A 17 12.57 -3.98 -20.80
C CYS A 17 12.73 -5.44 -20.41
N THR A 18 13.78 -6.07 -20.91
CA THR A 18 14.17 -7.43 -20.53
C THR A 18 15.62 -7.45 -20.07
N GLU A 19 15.93 -8.32 -19.11
CA GLU A 19 17.31 -8.61 -18.73
C GLU A 19 17.77 -9.88 -19.45
N SER A 20 18.93 -9.80 -20.08
CA SER A 20 19.63 -10.91 -20.71
C SER A 20 21.01 -11.08 -20.08
N ALA A 21 21.73 -12.13 -20.46
CA ALA A 21 23.12 -12.33 -20.04
C ALA A 21 24.05 -11.16 -20.46
N ASP A 22 23.67 -10.42 -21.51
CA ASP A 22 24.43 -9.30 -22.06
C ASP A 22 23.98 -7.93 -21.50
N GLY A 23 23.00 -7.92 -20.58
CA GLY A 23 22.52 -6.73 -19.88
C GLY A 23 21.04 -6.42 -20.10
N ARG A 24 20.66 -5.17 -19.81
CA ARG A 24 19.27 -4.70 -19.95
C ARG A 24 19.03 -4.24 -21.38
N HIS A 25 18.09 -4.88 -22.06
CA HIS A 25 17.62 -4.49 -23.38
C HIS A 25 16.26 -3.82 -23.28
N THR A 26 16.11 -2.68 -23.94
CA THR A 26 14.88 -1.91 -24.00
C THR A 26 14.46 -1.74 -25.45
N SER A 27 13.22 -2.10 -25.75
CA SER A 27 12.63 -1.96 -27.08
C SER A 27 11.36 -1.14 -27.01
N VAL A 28 11.20 -0.24 -27.99
CA VAL A 28 9.94 0.47 -28.23
C VAL A 28 9.15 -0.32 -29.27
N ILE A 29 7.87 -0.55 -28.98
CA ILE A 29 6.94 -1.31 -29.82
C ILE A 29 5.76 -0.40 -30.15
N GLU A 30 5.51 -0.21 -31.44
CA GLU A 30 4.39 0.60 -31.97
C GLU A 30 3.39 -0.23 -32.79
N ASP A 31 3.70 -1.52 -33.01
CA ASP A 31 2.78 -2.45 -33.67
C ASP A 31 1.51 -2.62 -32.83
N GLN A 32 0.36 -2.26 -33.42
CA GLN A 32 -0.91 -2.22 -32.71
C GLN A 32 -1.41 -3.60 -32.26
N VAL A 33 -1.06 -4.67 -32.99
CA VAL A 33 -1.43 -6.04 -32.62
C VAL A 33 -0.63 -6.48 -31.41
N VAL A 34 0.68 -6.18 -31.40
CA VAL A 34 1.56 -6.51 -30.28
C VAL A 34 1.21 -5.70 -29.05
N VAL A 35 1.01 -4.38 -29.19
CA VAL A 35 0.62 -3.50 -28.07
C VAL A 35 -0.74 -3.91 -27.51
N GLY A 36 -1.72 -4.22 -28.38
CA GLY A 36 -3.02 -4.73 -27.97
C GLY A 36 -2.92 -6.05 -27.19
N SER A 37 -2.04 -6.94 -27.62
CA SER A 37 -1.78 -8.22 -26.93
C SER A 37 -1.15 -8.02 -25.55
N LEU A 38 -0.14 -7.15 -25.44
CA LEU A 38 0.49 -6.79 -24.16
C LEU A 38 -0.52 -6.14 -23.20
N TYR A 39 -1.38 -5.26 -23.72
CA TYR A 39 -2.43 -4.63 -22.94
C TYR A 39 -3.48 -5.64 -22.45
N GLY A 40 -3.88 -6.60 -23.30
CA GLY A 40 -4.76 -7.70 -22.91
C GLY A 40 -4.16 -8.57 -21.80
N MET A 41 -2.88 -8.92 -21.93
CA MET A 41 -2.15 -9.65 -20.89
C MET A 41 -2.09 -8.86 -19.58
N PHE A 42 -1.75 -7.57 -19.64
CA PHE A 42 -1.79 -6.68 -18.46
C PHE A 42 -3.17 -6.70 -17.80
N ARG A 43 -4.25 -6.52 -18.57
CA ARG A 43 -5.61 -6.54 -18.01
C ARG A 43 -5.98 -7.87 -17.37
N SER A 44 -5.52 -8.99 -17.93
CA SER A 44 -5.74 -10.33 -17.37
C SER A 44 -5.01 -10.53 -16.05
N ILE A 45 -3.79 -9.99 -15.91
CA ILE A 45 -3.04 -10.05 -14.65
C ILE A 45 -3.63 -9.08 -13.63
N TRP A 46 -3.96 -7.87 -14.07
CA TRP A 46 -4.49 -6.78 -13.24
C TRP A 46 -5.89 -7.06 -12.71
N SER A 47 -6.69 -7.91 -13.36
CA SER A 47 -8.04 -8.26 -12.90
C SER A 47 -8.06 -8.90 -11.51
N GLY A 48 -6.96 -9.56 -11.11
CA GLY A 48 -6.78 -10.13 -9.77
C GLY A 48 -5.98 -9.23 -8.81
N ALA A 49 -5.60 -8.02 -9.22
CA ALA A 49 -4.81 -7.14 -8.38
C ALA A 49 -5.64 -6.54 -7.24
N THR A 50 -5.04 -6.43 -6.05
CA THR A 50 -5.60 -5.65 -4.95
C THR A 50 -5.17 -4.19 -5.08
N PRO A 51 -6.00 -3.23 -4.63
CA PRO A 51 -5.59 -1.83 -4.56
C PRO A 51 -4.28 -1.70 -3.78
N ALA A 52 -3.33 -0.93 -4.33
CA ALA A 52 -2.14 -0.57 -3.60
C ALA A 52 -2.52 0.14 -2.29
N PRO A 53 -1.79 -0.10 -1.18
CA PRO A 53 -2.05 0.58 0.07
C PRO A 53 -2.14 2.08 -0.13
N ARG A 54 -3.23 2.70 0.31
CA ARG A 54 -3.29 4.16 0.34
C ARG A 54 -2.34 4.66 1.43
N PRO A 55 -1.34 5.50 1.10
CA PRO A 55 -0.55 6.15 2.13
C PRO A 55 -1.50 6.95 3.01
N LEU A 56 -1.51 6.66 4.31
CA LEU A 56 -2.23 7.50 5.26
C LEU A 56 -1.58 8.89 5.30
N ASP A 57 -2.26 9.90 4.80
CA ASP A 57 -1.85 11.28 4.94
C ASP A 57 -2.62 11.95 6.07
N PHE A 58 -1.94 12.20 7.19
CA PHE A 58 -2.50 12.94 8.33
C PHE A 58 -2.09 14.42 8.33
N GLY A 59 -1.71 14.95 7.17
CA GLY A 59 -1.34 16.34 6.91
C GLY A 59 0.16 16.62 7.10
N ASN A 60 0.88 15.80 7.86
CA ASN A 60 2.35 15.85 7.87
C ASN A 60 2.98 14.49 8.18
N ARG A 61 4.24 14.34 7.75
CA ARG A 61 5.01 13.09 7.84
C ARG A 61 5.13 12.56 9.26
N ALA A 62 5.40 13.43 10.24
CA ALA A 62 5.61 13.02 11.63
C ALA A 62 4.31 12.49 12.27
N ARG A 63 3.18 13.14 11.96
CA ARG A 63 1.86 12.69 12.42
C ARG A 63 1.46 11.39 11.74
N THR A 64 1.72 11.24 10.44
CA THR A 64 1.51 9.97 9.74
C THR A 64 2.30 8.84 10.37
N GLU A 65 3.57 9.07 10.69
CA GLU A 65 4.41 8.05 11.32
C GLU A 65 3.91 7.70 12.73
N MET A 66 3.48 8.69 13.51
CA MET A 66 2.88 8.44 14.83
C MET A 66 1.60 7.60 14.72
N VAL A 67 0.72 7.89 13.75
CA VAL A 67 -0.50 7.10 13.55
C VAL A 67 -0.17 5.67 13.13
N ARG A 68 0.81 5.44 12.25
CA ARG A 68 1.27 4.08 11.91
C ARG A 68 1.73 3.30 13.14
N ARG A 69 2.50 3.94 14.02
CA ARG A 69 2.93 3.33 15.28
C ARG A 69 1.77 3.01 16.23
N VAL A 70 0.78 3.90 16.32
CA VAL A 70 -0.46 3.64 17.08
C VAL A 70 -1.25 2.47 16.50
N LEU A 71 -1.44 2.43 15.17
CA LEU A 71 -2.09 1.33 14.47
C LEU A 71 -1.39 -0.02 14.70
N ALA A 72 -0.06 -0.03 14.71
CA ALA A 72 0.71 -1.24 15.02
C ALA A 72 0.43 -1.73 16.46
N ARG A 73 0.39 -0.83 17.44
CA ARG A 73 0.03 -1.19 18.83
C ARG A 73 -1.42 -1.66 18.95
N LEU A 74 -2.36 -1.06 18.21
CA LEU A 74 -3.76 -1.51 18.15
C LEU A 74 -3.88 -2.93 17.60
N ARG A 75 -3.13 -3.25 16.54
CA ARG A 75 -3.03 -4.61 15.98
C ARG A 75 -2.47 -5.60 17.01
N ASP A 76 -1.45 -5.19 17.75
CA ASP A 76 -0.78 -6.04 18.76
C ASP A 76 -1.69 -6.29 20.00
N GLY A 77 -2.85 -5.62 20.11
CA GLY A 77 -3.85 -5.89 21.15
C GLY A 77 -3.45 -5.42 22.56
N VAL A 78 -2.42 -4.59 22.68
CA VAL A 78 -1.95 -4.07 23.97
C VAL A 78 -2.87 -2.99 24.54
N THR A 79 -2.83 -2.78 25.86
CA THR A 79 -3.64 -1.74 26.52
C THR A 79 -3.18 -0.33 26.14
N ASP A 80 -4.07 0.65 26.27
CA ASP A 80 -3.74 2.06 26.00
C ASP A 80 -2.55 2.54 26.85
N GLU A 81 -2.45 2.09 28.10
CA GLU A 81 -1.36 2.44 29.02
C GLU A 81 -0.03 1.82 28.61
N ALA A 82 -0.04 0.57 28.14
CA ALA A 82 1.16 -0.09 27.62
C ALA A 82 1.63 0.57 26.32
N ALA A 83 0.71 0.78 25.38
CA ALA A 83 1.01 1.42 24.11
C ALA A 83 1.50 2.87 24.28
N ALA A 84 0.88 3.66 25.17
CA ALA A 84 1.31 5.02 25.44
C ALA A 84 2.74 5.07 26.02
N ARG A 85 3.08 4.13 26.90
CA ARG A 85 4.44 3.97 27.45
C ARG A 85 5.44 3.62 26.34
N ASP A 86 5.14 2.63 25.51
CA ASP A 86 6.00 2.19 24.39
C ASP A 86 6.26 3.33 23.38
N LEU A 87 5.25 4.17 23.17
CA LEU A 87 5.31 5.29 22.22
C LEU A 87 5.84 6.59 22.84
N ALA A 88 6.16 6.59 24.14
CA ALA A 88 6.61 7.76 24.91
C ALA A 88 5.65 8.96 24.81
N ILE A 89 4.34 8.71 24.88
CA ILE A 89 3.28 9.74 24.87
C ILE A 89 2.33 9.56 26.06
N SER A 90 1.53 10.59 26.36
CA SER A 90 0.49 10.47 27.38
C SER A 90 -0.63 9.51 26.93
N VAL A 91 -1.28 8.82 27.87
CA VAL A 91 -2.46 7.97 27.60
C VAL A 91 -3.58 8.78 26.93
N ARG A 92 -3.76 10.04 27.34
CA ARG A 92 -4.72 10.97 26.70
C ARG A 92 -4.40 11.19 25.22
N THR A 93 -3.13 11.41 24.90
CA THR A 93 -2.67 11.60 23.52
C THR A 93 -2.88 10.33 22.70
N TYR A 94 -2.53 9.17 23.27
CA TYR A 94 -2.76 7.88 22.61
C TYR A 94 -4.25 7.65 22.31
N ARG A 95 -5.13 7.84 23.30
CA ARG A 95 -6.58 7.70 23.11
C ARG A 95 -7.12 8.65 22.05
N ARG A 96 -6.62 9.89 21.98
CA ARG A 96 -6.99 10.84 20.91
C ARG A 96 -6.59 10.33 19.52
N TYR A 97 -5.43 9.70 19.37
CA TYR A 97 -5.04 9.06 18.11
C TYR A 97 -5.96 7.87 17.79
N VAL A 98 -6.27 7.02 18.76
CA VAL A 98 -7.18 5.88 18.57
C VAL A 98 -8.56 6.34 18.11
N THR A 99 -9.14 7.37 18.74
CA THR A 99 -10.42 7.94 18.31
C THR A 99 -10.38 8.43 16.86
N GLY A 100 -9.37 9.20 16.48
CA GLY A 100 -9.25 9.68 15.10
C GLY A 100 -9.00 8.58 14.08
N ILE A 101 -8.34 7.49 14.48
CA ILE A 101 -8.15 6.30 13.64
C ILE A 101 -9.47 5.56 13.44
N LEU A 102 -10.25 5.37 14.52
CA LEU A 102 -11.56 4.71 14.45
C LEU A 102 -12.51 5.49 13.53
N GLU A 103 -12.55 6.82 13.66
CA GLU A 103 -13.32 7.70 12.78
C GLU A 103 -12.88 7.58 11.32
N LEU A 104 -11.57 7.63 11.06
CA LEU A 104 -11.04 7.55 9.69
C LEU A 104 -11.32 6.20 9.01
N LEU A 105 -11.26 5.12 9.79
CA LEU A 105 -11.45 3.76 9.29
C LEU A 105 -12.92 3.31 9.31
N ASP A 106 -13.83 4.19 9.74
CA ASP A 106 -15.25 3.87 9.97
C ASP A 106 -15.43 2.60 10.83
N ALA A 107 -14.65 2.54 11.92
CA ALA A 107 -14.54 1.37 12.79
C ALA A 107 -15.13 1.64 14.17
N ASN A 108 -15.98 0.72 14.65
CA ASN A 108 -16.66 0.79 15.93
C ASN A 108 -15.89 0.11 17.07
N SER A 109 -14.77 -0.55 16.77
CA SER A 109 -13.90 -1.16 17.78
C SER A 109 -12.44 -1.15 17.37
N ARG A 110 -11.54 -1.24 18.36
CA ARG A 110 -10.09 -1.35 18.14
C ARG A 110 -9.74 -2.55 17.25
N PHE A 111 -10.43 -3.68 17.48
CA PHE A 111 -10.25 -4.89 16.69
C PHE A 111 -10.68 -4.67 15.23
N GLN A 112 -11.85 -4.07 15.01
CA GLN A 112 -12.33 -3.74 13.66
C GLN A 112 -11.37 -2.77 12.95
N ALA A 113 -10.85 -1.75 13.63
CA ALA A 113 -9.84 -0.85 13.07
C ALA A 113 -8.55 -1.59 12.69
N GLY A 114 -8.08 -2.52 13.52
CA GLY A 114 -6.93 -3.37 13.21
C GLY A 114 -7.15 -4.22 11.95
N ALA A 115 -8.30 -4.90 11.85
CA ALA A 115 -8.67 -5.70 10.68
C ALA A 115 -8.76 -4.84 9.41
N ARG A 116 -9.47 -3.70 9.48
CA ARG A 116 -9.63 -2.74 8.37
C ARG A 116 -8.29 -2.19 7.91
N ALA A 117 -7.40 -1.86 8.84
CA ALA A 117 -6.05 -1.38 8.51
C ALA A 117 -5.21 -2.45 7.80
N SER A 118 -5.41 -3.73 8.13
CA SER A 118 -4.78 -4.85 7.42
C SER A 118 -5.36 -5.02 6.01
N GLU A 119 -6.68 -4.99 5.85
CA GLU A 119 -7.37 -5.09 4.54
C GLU A 119 -6.94 -3.98 3.57
N LEU A 120 -6.75 -2.77 4.09
CA LEU A 120 -6.35 -1.60 3.30
C LEU A 120 -4.83 -1.54 3.05
N GLY A 121 -4.07 -2.54 3.52
CA GLY A 121 -2.61 -2.62 3.39
C GLY A 121 -1.86 -1.50 4.12
N ILE A 122 -2.53 -0.79 5.03
CA ILE A 122 -2.00 0.38 5.74
C ILE A 122 -0.87 -0.01 6.68
N LEU A 123 -1.05 -1.16 7.34
CA LEU A 123 -0.02 -1.84 8.11
C LEU A 123 0.78 -2.63 7.07
N GLY A 124 1.89 -2.08 6.58
CA GLY A 124 2.75 -2.80 5.64
C GLY A 124 3.03 -4.20 6.17
N ASP A 125 2.75 -5.22 5.36
CA ASP A 125 3.07 -6.59 5.71
C ASP A 125 4.59 -6.69 5.91
N ARG A 126 4.96 -7.39 6.98
CA ARG A 126 6.35 -7.78 7.23
C ARG A 126 6.78 -8.83 6.23
#